data_AF-A0A2W1AQY7-F1
#
_entry.id   AF-A0A2W1AQY7-F1
#
_cell.length_a   1.000
_cell.length_b   1.000
_cell.length_c   1.000
_cell.angle_alpha   90.00
_cell.angle_beta   90.00
_cell.angle_gamma   90.00
#
_symmetry.space_group_name_H-M   'P 1'
#
loop_
_entity.id
_entity.type
_entity.pdbx_description
1 polymer ?
#
loop_
_entity_poly.entity_id
_entity_poly.type
_entity_poly.pdbx_seq_one_letter_code
_entity_poly.pdbx_strand_id
1 'polypeptide(L)' 'FSATPATMDRSAPLFNEHADEILREFAGRTPEEIAKLRADGITLDKPSDIQLFVP' A
#
# COMPACT_ATOMS: atom_id res chain seq x y z
N PHE A 1 -22.04 2.13 -27.58
CA PHE A 1 -21.31 2.93 -26.57
C PHE A 1 -21.66 2.40 -25.19
N SER A 2 -20.68 2.26 -24.28
CA SER A 2 -20.96 1.85 -22.89
C SER A 2 -21.68 2.97 -22.14
N ALA A 3 -22.68 2.65 -21.32
CA ALA A 3 -23.38 3.61 -20.46
C ALA A 3 -22.53 4.07 -19.26
N THR A 4 -21.42 3.36 -18.97
CA THR A 4 -20.44 3.71 -17.93
C THR A 4 -19.03 3.63 -18.52
N PRO A 5 -18.61 4.63 -19.31
CA PRO A 5 -17.24 4.70 -19.79
C PRO A 5 -16.28 4.92 -18.61
N ALA A 6 -15.20 4.13 -18.53
CA ALA A 6 -14.17 4.33 -17.52
C ALA A 6 -13.37 5.62 -17.84
N THR A 7 -13.09 6.40 -16.80
CA THR A 7 -12.24 7.59 -16.87
C THR A 7 -10.98 7.39 -16.04
N MET A 8 -9.87 7.98 -16.46
CA MET A 8 -8.67 8.07 -15.63
C MET A 8 -8.75 9.36 -14.81
N ASP A 9 -9.17 9.24 -13.55
CA ASP A 9 -9.30 10.39 -12.64
C ASP A 9 -8.06 10.64 -11.78
N ARG A 10 -7.12 9.68 -11.71
CA ARG A 10 -5.95 9.75 -10.82
C ARG A 10 -4.74 9.13 -11.48
N SER A 11 -3.56 9.66 -11.15
CA SER A 11 -2.29 9.04 -11.50
C SER A 11 -2.08 7.73 -10.75
N ALA A 12 -1.10 6.95 -11.19
CA ALA A 12 -0.69 5.77 -10.44
C ALA A 12 -0.27 6.17 -9.01
N PRO A 13 -0.67 5.40 -7.99
CA PRO A 13 -0.27 5.67 -6.62
C PRO A 13 1.25 5.51 -6.46
N LEU A 14 1.82 6.24 -5.51
CA LEU A 14 3.19 6.03 -5.06
C LEU A 14 3.33 4.67 -4.37
N PHE A 15 4.58 4.22 -4.22
CA PHE A 15 4.87 3.04 -3.43
C PHE A 15 4.31 3.21 -2.02
N ASN A 16 3.48 2.25 -1.60
CA ASN A 16 2.90 2.19 -0.26
C ASN A 16 1.96 3.37 0.12
N GLU A 17 1.49 4.18 -0.84
CA GLU A 17 0.67 5.40 -0.58
C GLU A 17 -0.59 5.13 0.27
N HIS A 18 -1.24 3.98 0.06
CA HIS A 18 -2.50 3.62 0.72
C HIS A 18 -2.36 2.54 1.80
N ALA A 19 -1.14 2.22 2.25
CA ALA A 19 -0.93 1.06 3.13
C ALA A 19 -1.61 1.22 4.50
N ASP A 20 -1.49 2.40 5.12
CA ASP A 20 -2.13 2.69 6.40
C ASP A 20 -3.66 2.65 6.29
N GLU A 21 -4.22 3.18 5.18
CA GLU A 21 -5.65 3.12 4.87
C GLU A 21 -6.12 1.67 4.79
N ILE A 22 -5.43 0.84 4.02
CA ILE A 22 -5.77 -0.58 3.85
C ILE A 22 -5.64 -1.35 5.17
N LEU A 23 -4.55 -1.15 5.92
CA LEU A 23 -4.32 -1.85 7.18
C LEU A 23 -5.37 -1.49 8.23
N ARG A 24 -5.77 -0.23 8.28
CA ARG A 24 -6.81 0.23 9.20
C ARG A 24 -8.19 -0.27 8.78
N GLU A 25 -8.57 -0.06 7.52
CA GLU A 25 -9.95 -0.22 7.07
C GLU A 25 -10.29 -1.66 6.67
N PHE A 26 -9.34 -2.38 6.07
CA PHE A 26 -9.56 -3.76 5.62
C PHE A 26 -8.99 -4.80 6.58
N ALA A 27 -7.85 -4.51 7.23
CA ALA A 27 -7.26 -5.43 8.20
C ALA A 27 -7.63 -5.12 9.66
N GLY A 28 -8.37 -4.03 9.92
CA GLY A 28 -8.85 -3.66 11.25
C GLY A 28 -7.73 -3.30 12.24
N ARG A 29 -6.55 -2.91 11.74
CA ARG A 29 -5.40 -2.61 12.59
C ARG A 29 -5.51 -1.25 13.24
N THR A 30 -5.10 -1.20 14.49
CA THR A 30 -4.91 0.04 15.25
C THR A 30 -3.65 0.79 14.77
N PRO A 31 -3.57 2.11 14.98
CA PRO A 31 -2.36 2.88 14.68
C PRO A 31 -1.09 2.30 15.33
N GLU A 32 -1.21 1.76 16.54
CA GLU A 32 -0.10 1.17 17.30
C GLU A 32 0.39 -0.12 16.66
N GLU A 33 -0.51 -0.98 16.20
CA GLU A 33 -0.15 -2.19 15.45
C GLU A 33 0.51 -1.86 14.11
N ILE A 34 0.01 -0.84 13.39
CA ILE A 34 0.60 -0.40 12.13
C ILE A 34 2.02 0.13 12.35
N ALA A 35 2.23 0.95 13.39
CA ALA A 35 3.54 1.45 13.76
C ALA A 35 4.50 0.30 14.11
N LYS A 36 4.01 -0.74 14.80
CA LYS A 36 4.80 -1.94 15.10
C LYS A 36 5.20 -2.68 13.82
N LEU A 37 4.30 -2.85 12.85
CA LEU A 37 4.62 -3.50 11.56
C LEU A 37 5.73 -2.77 10.80
N ARG A 38 5.76 -1.44 10.85
CA ARG A 38 6.87 -0.65 10.27
C ARG A 38 8.17 -0.84 11.05
N ALA A 39 8.11 -0.81 12.37
CA ALA A 39 9.28 -1.02 13.22
C ALA A 39 9.89 -2.42 13.03
N ASP A 40 9.04 -3.42 12.80
CA ASP A 40 9.44 -4.81 12.52
C ASP A 40 9.92 -5.00 11.06
N GLY A 41 9.87 -3.96 10.22
CA GLY A 41 10.30 -3.99 8.82
C GLY A 41 9.39 -4.81 7.89
N ILE A 42 8.18 -5.13 8.35
CA ILE A 42 7.18 -5.90 7.57
C ILE A 42 6.55 -5.01 6.50
N THR A 43 6.31 -3.74 6.83
CA THR A 43 5.88 -2.72 5.87
C THR A 43 7.00 -1.71 5.66
N LEU A 44 7.11 -1.22 4.43
CA LEU A 44 8.19 -0.34 4.01
C LEU A 44 7.64 1.00 3.54
N ASP A 45 8.20 2.10 4.05
CA ASP A 45 7.83 3.45 3.61
C ASP A 45 8.50 3.85 2.28
N LYS A 46 9.49 3.07 1.84
CA LYS A 46 10.21 3.27 0.59
C LYS A 46 10.56 1.93 -0.05
N PRO A 47 10.73 1.90 -1.38
CA PRO A 47 11.27 0.72 -2.04
C PRO A 47 12.59 0.32 -1.38
N SER A 48 12.74 -0.96 -1.07
CA SER A 48 14.03 -1.52 -0.70
C SER A 48 14.82 -1.85 -1.96
N ASP A 49 16.13 -1.58 -1.99
CA ASP A 49 17.03 -2.01 -3.07
C ASP A 49 17.24 -3.54 -3.12
N ILE A 50 16.45 -4.30 -2.35
CA ILE A 50 16.44 -5.75 -2.40
C ILE A 50 15.88 -6.13 -3.77
N GLN A 51 16.80 -6.45 -4.70
CA GLN A 51 16.46 -7.22 -5.88
C GLN A 51 15.93 -8.57 -5.37
N LEU A 52 14.61 -8.69 -5.28
CA LEU A 52 13.92 -9.97 -5.15
C LEU A 52 14.16 -10.74 -6.45
N PHE A 53 15.37 -11.26 -6.61
CA PHE A 53 15.68 -12.30 -7.56
C PHE A 53 15.09 -13.58 -6.96
N VAL A 54 13.88 -13.91 -7.39
CA VAL A 54 13.28 -15.21 -7.12
C VAL A 54 13.82 -16.15 -8.22
N PRO A 55 14.48 -17.28 -7.86
CA PRO A 55 15.04 -18.23 -8.84
C PRO A 55 13.99 -18.88 -9.73
#